data_AF-A0A7R9TPI2-F1
#
_entry.id   AF-A0A7R9TPI2-F1
#
_cell.length_a   1.000
_cell.length_b   1.000
_cell.length_c   1.000
_cell.angle_alpha   90.00
_cell.angle_beta   90.00
_cell.angle_gamma   90.00
#
_symmetry.space_group_name_H-M   'P 1'
#
loop_
_entity.id
_entity.type
_entity.pdbx_description
1 polymer ?
#
loop_
_entity_poly.entity_id
_entity_poly.type
_entity_poly.pdbx_seq_one_letter_code
_entity_poly.pdbx_strand_id
1 'polypeptide(L)'
;MESKRRAFPRFYFVSTADLLDILSNGNNPVKVMTHMNKCFQAIEKLTLDSPSGNTRPTGKEIISCVGKETIKFKSGLQLEGKVEEYMNLIIDKMRSELRLHCFDAMKAYCNPKPRHEWCFDWSSQLGLVVNQIYWCSEVEEAFEALDNSDDAYHTLNHDPLAMKKYSEQQVQQLSDLIASTKRNLDKPQRQKIMNMITIDAHSRDMVIGLIDNNEVRKGCFKWMSQLRTYWDTDIDDAVIRICDASFPYGYEYLGNGGRLV
;
A
#
# COMPACT_ATOMS: atom_id res chain seq x y z
N MET A 1 -12.46 28.42 16.42
CA MET A 1 -12.19 26.97 16.47
C MET A 1 -12.86 26.23 15.32
N GLU A 2 -14.16 26.43 15.08
CA GLU A 2 -14.88 25.74 14.00
C GLU A 2 -14.31 25.97 12.59
N SER A 3 -13.94 27.22 12.26
CA SER A 3 -13.25 27.54 10.99
C SER A 3 -11.96 26.75 10.80
N LYS A 4 -11.22 26.45 11.89
CA LYS A 4 -9.98 25.64 11.83
C LYS A 4 -10.29 24.16 11.54
N ARG A 5 -11.36 23.63 12.13
CA ARG A 5 -11.82 22.27 11.84
C ARG A 5 -12.29 22.11 10.40
N ARG A 6 -12.97 23.11 9.85
CA ARG A 6 -13.34 23.11 8.42
C ARG A 6 -12.12 23.17 7.50
N ALA A 7 -11.09 23.92 7.88
CA ALA A 7 -9.87 24.04 7.09
C ALA A 7 -9.00 22.77 7.11
N PHE A 8 -9.01 22.02 8.22
CA PHE A 8 -8.39 20.70 8.31
C PHE A 8 -9.34 19.73 9.03
N PRO A 9 -10.16 18.98 8.27
CA PRO A 9 -11.24 18.14 8.81
C PRO A 9 -10.78 17.09 9.83
N ARG A 10 -9.52 16.65 9.82
CA ARG A 10 -9.07 15.66 10.80
C ARG A 10 -9.07 16.21 12.24
N PHE A 11 -9.12 17.53 12.43
CA PHE A 11 -9.34 18.13 13.75
C PHE A 11 -10.71 17.83 14.37
N TYR A 12 -11.69 17.32 13.61
CA TYR A 12 -12.94 16.83 14.20
C TYR A 12 -12.74 15.55 15.05
N PHE A 13 -11.65 14.80 14.83
CA PHE A 13 -11.33 13.58 15.58
C PHE A 13 -10.42 13.81 16.79
N VAL A 14 -10.00 15.06 17.00
CA VAL A 14 -9.07 15.46 18.07
C VAL A 14 -9.85 16.10 19.21
N SER A 15 -9.44 15.83 20.46
CA SER A 15 -10.06 16.44 21.64
C SER A 15 -9.94 17.97 21.59
N THR A 16 -10.88 18.68 22.22
CA THR A 16 -10.83 20.16 22.26
C THR A 16 -9.55 20.69 22.92
N ALA A 17 -9.06 20.00 23.95
CA ALA A 17 -7.81 20.37 24.65
C ALA A 17 -6.58 20.20 23.75
N ASP A 18 -6.48 19.07 23.05
CA ASP A 18 -5.40 18.81 22.10
C ASP A 18 -5.44 19.78 20.92
N LEU A 19 -6.64 20.06 20.39
CA LEU A 19 -6.80 21.03 19.31
C LEU A 19 -6.34 22.42 19.74
N LEU A 20 -6.65 22.85 20.97
CA LEU A 20 -6.16 24.12 21.51
C LEU A 20 -4.63 24.14 21.62
N ASP A 21 -4.01 23.04 22.08
CA ASP A 21 -2.56 22.93 22.17
C ASP A 21 -1.88 22.98 20.79
N ILE A 22 -2.44 22.26 19.80
CA ILE A 22 -2.00 22.29 18.40
C ILE A 22 -2.06 23.73 17.85
N LEU A 23 -3.21 24.41 18.03
CA LEU A 23 -3.41 25.76 17.50
C LEU A 23 -2.51 26.79 18.20
N SER A 24 -2.31 26.66 19.52
CA SER A 24 -1.45 27.55 20.30
C SER A 24 0.03 27.41 19.93
N ASN A 25 0.45 26.21 19.53
CA ASN A 25 1.81 25.91 19.09
C ASN A 25 1.95 25.85 17.56
N GLY A 26 0.96 26.30 16.78
CA GLY A 26 0.95 26.15 15.32
C GLY A 26 2.12 26.81 14.58
N ASN A 27 2.85 27.72 15.22
CA ASN A 27 4.09 28.31 14.69
C ASN A 27 5.35 27.47 14.95
N ASN A 28 5.26 26.44 15.79
CA ASN A 28 6.35 25.55 16.15
C ASN A 28 5.99 24.10 15.75
N PRO A 29 6.33 23.68 14.51
CA PRO A 29 5.99 22.35 14.02
C PRO A 29 6.51 21.21 14.90
N VAL A 30 7.67 21.39 15.56
CA VAL A 30 8.25 20.39 16.47
C VAL A 30 7.28 20.02 17.59
N LYS A 31 6.58 21.02 18.17
CA LYS A 31 5.58 20.79 19.21
C LYS A 31 4.30 20.18 18.65
N VAL A 32 3.91 20.54 17.43
CA VAL A 32 2.71 19.97 16.79
C VAL A 32 2.90 18.49 16.43
N MET A 33 4.14 18.06 16.13
CA MET A 33 4.44 16.67 15.79
C MET A 33 4.04 15.66 16.88
N THR A 34 3.92 16.07 18.14
CA THR A 34 3.49 15.19 19.25
C THR A 34 2.03 14.74 19.14
N HIS A 35 1.23 15.43 18.33
CA HIS A 35 -0.20 15.14 18.12
C HIS A 35 -0.50 14.43 16.79
N MET A 36 0.54 14.06 16.03
CA MET A 36 0.38 13.46 14.71
C MET A 36 -0.42 12.15 14.76
N ASN A 37 -0.14 11.29 15.75
CA ASN A 37 -0.88 10.04 15.95
C ASN A 37 -2.37 10.22 16.33
N LYS A 38 -2.79 11.44 16.69
CA LYS A 38 -4.21 11.79 16.93
C LYS A 38 -4.90 12.25 15.65
N CYS A 39 -4.13 12.78 14.70
CA CYS A 39 -4.64 13.29 13.41
C CYS A 39 -4.49 12.27 12.29
N PHE A 40 -3.57 11.32 12.42
CA PHE A 40 -3.22 10.32 11.41
C PHE A 40 -3.25 8.93 12.04
N GLN A 41 -3.74 7.95 11.29
CA GLN A 41 -3.99 6.62 11.82
C GLN A 41 -2.69 5.89 12.20
N ALA A 42 -1.66 5.94 11.35
CA ALA A 42 -0.43 5.18 11.55
C ALA A 42 0.85 6.03 11.55
N ILE A 43 0.73 7.37 11.61
CA ILE A 43 1.89 8.27 11.68
C ILE A 43 2.12 8.67 13.14
N GLU A 44 3.25 8.28 13.72
CA GLU A 44 3.67 8.76 15.03
C GLU A 44 4.06 10.24 14.97
N LYS A 45 4.92 10.58 14.00
CA LYS A 45 5.46 11.93 13.74
C LYS A 45 6.24 11.94 12.43
N LEU A 46 6.66 13.14 12.02
CA LEU A 46 7.68 13.30 10.98
C LEU A 46 9.06 13.49 11.62
N THR A 47 10.10 12.94 11.01
CA THR A 47 11.48 13.37 11.24
C THR A 47 11.65 14.76 10.66
N LEU A 48 12.11 15.70 11.49
CA LEU A 48 12.29 17.09 11.14
C LEU A 48 13.79 17.40 11.05
N ASP A 49 14.18 18.05 9.97
CA ASP A 49 15.49 18.66 9.80
C ASP A 49 15.34 20.15 10.13
N SER A 50 15.97 20.59 11.21
CA SER A 50 15.94 21.98 11.65
C SER A 50 17.25 22.64 11.21
N PRO A 51 17.23 23.53 10.21
CA PRO A 51 18.40 24.32 9.89
C PRO A 51 18.80 25.16 11.11
N SER A 52 20.10 25.37 11.31
CA SER A 52 20.63 26.24 12.37
C SER A 52 20.01 27.64 12.27
N GLY A 53 19.23 28.06 13.28
CA GLY A 53 18.61 29.38 13.34
C GLY A 53 17.12 29.35 13.68
N ASN A 54 16.43 30.47 13.45
CA ASN A 54 14.98 30.65 13.69
C ASN A 54 14.11 30.21 12.50
N THR A 55 14.67 29.42 11.58
CA THR A 55 13.97 28.88 10.41
C THR A 55 13.07 27.72 10.77
N ARG A 56 11.90 27.63 10.12
CA ARG A 56 11.00 26.49 10.31
C ARG A 56 11.65 25.20 9.81
N PRO A 57 11.39 24.07 10.47
CA PRO A 57 11.96 22.78 10.09
C PRO A 57 11.35 22.24 8.79
N THR A 58 12.13 21.39 8.12
CA THR A 58 11.71 20.62 6.94
C THR A 58 11.42 19.17 7.33
N GLY A 59 10.25 18.65 6.97
CA GLY A 59 9.92 17.22 7.11
C GLY A 59 10.72 16.36 6.15
N LYS A 60 11.25 15.23 6.63
CA LYS A 60 12.12 14.32 5.85
C LYS A 60 11.61 12.90 5.75
N GLU A 61 10.91 12.43 6.77
CA GLU A 61 10.53 11.01 6.86
C GLU A 61 9.29 10.87 7.73
N ILE A 62 8.38 9.96 7.38
CA ILE A 62 7.29 9.50 8.24
C ILE A 62 7.83 8.44 9.19
N ILE A 63 7.57 8.59 10.48
CA ILE A 63 7.78 7.54 11.48
C ILE A 63 6.43 6.90 11.80
N SER A 64 6.34 5.58 11.65
CA SER A 64 5.12 4.82 11.93
C SER A 64 4.90 4.59 13.42
N CYS A 65 3.67 4.79 13.91
CA CYS A 65 3.26 4.29 15.23
C CYS A 65 2.78 2.82 15.18
N VAL A 66 2.69 2.21 13.98
CA VAL A 66 2.23 0.84 13.77
C VAL A 66 3.33 0.00 13.12
N GLY A 67 3.85 -0.97 13.87
CA GLY A 67 4.77 -2.01 13.36
C GLY A 67 6.18 -1.54 13.00
N LYS A 68 6.62 -0.40 13.54
CA LYS A 68 7.97 0.20 13.41
C LYS A 68 8.51 0.18 11.98
N GLU A 69 8.10 1.16 11.21
CA GLU A 69 8.60 1.41 9.86
C GLU A 69 8.77 2.90 9.64
N THR A 70 9.56 3.27 8.63
CA THR A 70 9.68 4.65 8.19
C THR A 70 9.50 4.78 6.69
N ILE A 71 9.02 5.93 6.24
CA ILE A 71 8.89 6.27 4.81
C ILE A 71 9.66 7.56 4.56
N LYS A 72 10.79 7.45 3.87
CA LYS A 72 11.64 8.60 3.52
C LYS A 72 10.97 9.43 2.44
N PHE A 73 10.99 10.74 2.59
CA PHE A 73 10.55 11.63 1.52
C PHE A 73 11.64 11.78 0.48
N LYS A 74 11.29 11.60 -0.80
CA LYS A 74 12.19 11.85 -1.93
C LYS A 74 12.54 13.34 -2.04
N SER A 75 11.65 14.23 -1.61
CA SER A 75 11.95 15.66 -1.44
C SER A 75 11.46 16.18 -0.10
N GLY A 76 12.22 17.09 0.53
CA GLY A 76 11.84 17.66 1.82
C GLY A 76 10.51 18.43 1.77
N LEU A 77 9.73 18.34 2.84
CA LEU A 77 8.47 19.09 2.99
C LEU A 77 8.69 20.33 3.86
N GLN A 78 8.48 21.53 3.29
CA GLN A 78 8.51 22.75 4.09
C GLN A 78 7.19 22.90 4.88
N LEU A 79 7.30 23.10 6.20
CA LEU A 79 6.16 23.23 7.10
C LEU A 79 5.82 24.70 7.33
N GLU A 80 5.47 25.40 6.26
CA GLU A 80 5.17 26.84 6.27
C GLU A 80 3.69 27.16 6.49
N GLY A 81 3.38 28.42 6.76
CA GLY A 81 2.01 28.88 6.93
C GLY A 81 1.37 28.49 8.27
N LYS A 82 0.04 28.47 8.30
CA LYS A 82 -0.73 28.10 9.50
C LYS A 82 -0.75 26.58 9.66
N VAL A 83 -1.05 26.12 10.88
CA VAL A 83 -1.07 24.68 11.19
C VAL A 83 -2.03 23.89 10.31
N GLU A 84 -3.23 24.41 10.03
CA GLU A 84 -4.14 23.73 9.10
C GLU A 84 -3.58 23.63 7.67
N GLU A 85 -2.74 24.58 7.23
CA GLU A 85 -2.20 24.62 5.88
C GLU A 85 -1.12 23.55 5.72
N TYR A 86 -0.09 23.55 6.58
CA TYR A 86 0.94 22.52 6.49
C TYR A 86 0.45 21.12 6.89
N MET A 87 -0.58 20.99 7.72
CA MET A 87 -1.17 19.68 8.02
C MET A 87 -1.89 19.08 6.81
N ASN A 88 -2.52 19.90 5.97
CA ASN A 88 -3.02 19.45 4.67
C ASN A 88 -1.85 19.09 3.72
N LEU A 89 -0.79 19.91 3.68
CA LEU A 89 0.40 19.57 2.88
C LEU A 89 1.05 18.24 3.30
N ILE A 90 1.01 17.88 4.59
CA ILE A 90 1.48 16.57 5.06
C ILE A 90 0.64 15.42 4.47
N ILE A 91 -0.68 15.59 4.33
CA ILE A 91 -1.54 14.58 3.68
C ILE A 91 -1.13 14.42 2.21
N ASP A 92 -1.01 15.52 1.48
CA ASP A 92 -0.66 15.49 0.06
C ASP A 92 0.74 14.91 -0.14
N LYS A 93 1.68 15.29 0.73
CA LYS A 93 3.05 14.77 0.72
C LYS A 93 3.09 13.28 0.99
N MET A 94 2.38 12.80 2.01
CA MET A 94 2.30 11.37 2.32
C MET A 94 1.77 10.57 1.12
N ARG A 95 0.68 11.02 0.51
CA ARG A 95 0.09 10.35 -0.66
C ARG A 95 1.05 10.32 -1.84
N SER A 96 1.65 11.47 -2.15
CA SER A 96 2.62 11.61 -3.23
C SER A 96 3.83 10.70 -3.02
N GLU A 97 4.40 10.69 -1.81
CA GLU A 97 5.56 9.87 -1.48
C GLU A 97 5.25 8.38 -1.55
N LEU A 98 4.11 7.94 -1.00
CA LEU A 98 3.71 6.54 -1.09
C LEU A 98 3.44 6.10 -2.53
N ARG A 99 2.84 6.95 -3.38
CA ARG A 99 2.69 6.67 -4.82
C ARG A 99 4.05 6.53 -5.50
N LEU A 100 4.97 7.45 -5.24
CA LEU A 100 6.32 7.42 -5.80
C LEU A 100 7.13 6.20 -5.35
N HIS A 101 6.98 5.77 -4.09
CA HIS A 101 7.60 4.54 -3.59
C HIS A 101 6.90 3.29 -4.10
N CYS A 102 5.59 3.32 -4.32
CA CYS A 102 4.85 2.22 -4.95
C CYS A 102 5.37 1.96 -6.37
N PHE A 103 5.57 3.01 -7.15
CA PHE A 103 6.13 2.90 -8.50
C PHE A 103 7.56 2.34 -8.50
N ASP A 104 8.42 2.81 -7.61
CA ASP A 104 9.78 2.27 -7.46
C ASP A 104 9.75 0.79 -7.04
N ALA A 105 8.83 0.42 -6.14
CA ALA A 105 8.63 -0.95 -5.69
C ALA A 105 8.20 -1.87 -6.83
N MET A 106 7.27 -1.41 -7.68
CA MET A 106 6.86 -2.14 -8.88
C MET A 106 8.01 -2.35 -9.85
N LYS A 107 8.81 -1.32 -10.12
CA LYS A 107 10.00 -1.42 -10.97
C LYS A 107 11.02 -2.41 -10.40
N ALA A 108 11.22 -2.39 -9.09
CA ALA A 108 12.13 -3.30 -8.42
C ALA A 108 11.62 -4.74 -8.37
N TYR A 109 10.30 -4.97 -8.47
CA TYR A 109 9.72 -6.31 -8.50
C TYR A 109 10.13 -7.07 -9.77
N CYS A 110 10.35 -6.38 -10.89
CA CYS A 110 10.81 -6.98 -12.15
C CYS A 110 12.32 -7.33 -12.16
N ASN A 111 13.07 -7.02 -11.10
CA ASN A 111 14.48 -7.39 -10.97
C ASN A 111 14.63 -8.84 -10.47
N PRO A 112 15.78 -9.51 -10.68
CA PRO A 112 15.97 -10.94 -10.36
C PRO A 112 15.98 -11.27 -8.86
N LYS A 113 15.55 -10.37 -7.96
CA LYS A 113 15.49 -10.63 -6.52
C LYS A 113 14.26 -11.50 -6.22
N PRO A 114 14.41 -12.64 -5.50
CA PRO A 114 13.27 -13.46 -5.13
C PRO A 114 12.22 -12.68 -4.33
N ARG A 115 10.94 -12.93 -4.62
CA ARG A 115 9.80 -12.23 -3.99
C ARG A 115 9.82 -12.23 -2.47
N HIS A 116 10.18 -13.37 -1.87
CA HIS A 116 10.28 -13.55 -0.41
C HIS A 116 11.45 -12.77 0.23
N GLU A 117 12.35 -12.21 -0.58
CA GLU A 117 13.41 -11.31 -0.12
C GLU A 117 13.12 -9.85 -0.52
N TRP A 118 12.54 -9.63 -1.70
CA TRP A 118 12.10 -8.32 -2.18
C TRP A 118 11.12 -7.66 -1.22
N CYS A 119 10.22 -8.43 -0.60
CA CYS A 119 9.21 -7.88 0.31
C CYS A 119 9.81 -7.12 1.51
N PHE A 120 11.07 -7.41 1.90
CA PHE A 120 11.71 -6.72 3.02
C PHE A 120 12.24 -5.33 2.67
N ASP A 121 12.45 -5.02 1.39
CA ASP A 121 13.02 -3.73 0.94
C ASP A 121 12.02 -2.58 1.01
N TRP A 122 10.72 -2.92 0.96
CA TRP A 122 9.62 -1.97 0.89
C TRP A 122 8.82 -1.99 2.18
N SER A 123 8.09 -0.91 2.47
CA SER A 123 7.19 -0.90 3.62
C SER A 123 6.14 -2.00 3.48
N SER A 124 5.64 -2.51 4.61
CA SER A 124 4.64 -3.58 4.64
C SER A 124 3.43 -3.25 3.77
N GLN A 125 2.93 -2.01 3.86
CA GLN A 125 1.82 -1.54 3.03
C GLN A 125 2.14 -1.58 1.53
N LEU A 126 3.27 -1.03 1.09
CA LEU A 126 3.61 -0.97 -0.33
C LEU A 126 3.90 -2.36 -0.90
N GLY A 127 4.56 -3.22 -0.12
CA GLY A 127 4.77 -4.61 -0.48
C GLY A 127 3.45 -5.32 -0.77
N LEU A 128 2.41 -5.12 0.06
CA LEU A 128 1.09 -5.70 -0.14
C LEU A 128 0.35 -5.13 -1.36
N VAL A 129 0.44 -3.82 -1.61
CA VAL A 129 -0.22 -3.19 -2.77
C VAL A 129 0.38 -3.71 -4.06
N VAL A 130 1.70 -3.70 -4.16
CA VAL A 130 2.40 -4.21 -5.35
C VAL A 130 2.15 -5.71 -5.52
N ASN A 131 2.12 -6.47 -4.44
CA ASN A 131 1.74 -7.88 -4.48
C ASN A 131 0.35 -8.08 -5.11
N GLN A 132 -0.63 -7.29 -4.66
CA GLN A 132 -2.00 -7.36 -5.17
C GLN A 132 -2.07 -7.01 -6.65
N ILE A 133 -1.27 -6.03 -7.12
CA ILE A 133 -1.20 -5.64 -8.54
C ILE A 133 -0.71 -6.81 -9.38
N TYR A 134 0.42 -7.43 -9.01
CA TYR A 134 0.96 -8.54 -9.77
C TYR A 134 0.06 -9.79 -9.69
N TRP A 135 -0.52 -10.08 -8.53
CA TRP A 135 -1.51 -11.15 -8.42
C TRP A 135 -2.69 -10.96 -9.38
N CYS A 136 -3.26 -9.76 -9.48
CA CYS A 136 -4.34 -9.48 -10.43
C CYS A 136 -3.88 -9.67 -11.87
N SER A 137 -2.68 -9.18 -12.23
CA SER A 137 -2.11 -9.36 -13.57
C SER A 137 -1.94 -10.83 -13.91
N GLU A 138 -1.29 -11.61 -13.05
CA GLU A 138 -0.99 -13.02 -13.29
C GLU A 138 -2.27 -13.89 -13.37
N VAL A 139 -3.30 -13.59 -12.57
CA VAL A 139 -4.61 -14.27 -12.68
C VAL A 139 -5.30 -13.93 -14.00
N GLU A 140 -5.26 -12.67 -14.44
CA GLU A 140 -5.87 -12.28 -15.71
C GLU A 140 -5.11 -12.81 -16.92
N GLU A 141 -3.78 -12.88 -16.86
CA GLU A 141 -2.94 -13.57 -17.85
C GLU A 141 -3.30 -15.06 -17.93
N ALA A 142 -3.53 -15.71 -16.79
CA ALA A 142 -3.99 -17.10 -16.75
C ALA A 142 -5.39 -17.27 -17.37
N PHE A 143 -6.31 -16.32 -17.15
CA PHE A 143 -7.61 -16.31 -17.84
C PHE A 143 -7.47 -16.11 -19.35
N GLU A 144 -6.56 -15.25 -19.79
CA GLU A 144 -6.33 -14.97 -21.21
C GLU A 144 -5.72 -16.17 -21.94
N ALA A 145 -4.85 -16.94 -21.27
CA ALA A 145 -4.33 -18.21 -21.77
C ALA A 145 -5.38 -19.33 -21.76
N LEU A 146 -6.38 -19.29 -20.87
CA LEU A 146 -7.50 -20.23 -20.86
C LEU A 146 -8.52 -19.97 -21.97
N ASP A 147 -8.64 -18.72 -22.46
CA ASP A 147 -9.68 -18.37 -23.41
C ASP A 147 -9.48 -19.10 -24.74
N ASN A 148 -10.56 -19.73 -25.20
CA ASN A 148 -10.63 -20.56 -26.41
C ASN A 148 -11.37 -19.81 -27.53
N SER A 149 -11.25 -18.48 -27.57
CA SER A 149 -11.89 -17.68 -28.61
C SER A 149 -11.27 -18.00 -29.99
N ASP A 150 -12.11 -18.09 -31.02
CA ASP A 150 -11.73 -18.42 -32.41
C ASP A 150 -10.88 -17.33 -33.10
N ASP A 151 -10.37 -16.35 -32.36
CA ASP A 151 -9.45 -15.35 -32.89
C ASP A 151 -8.05 -15.96 -33.04
N ALA A 152 -7.51 -15.91 -34.26
CA ALA A 152 -6.24 -16.54 -34.65
C ALA A 152 -5.02 -16.11 -33.82
N TYR A 153 -5.12 -15.00 -33.07
CA TYR A 153 -4.09 -14.53 -32.12
C TYR A 153 -4.17 -15.25 -30.76
N HIS A 154 -5.37 -15.61 -30.28
CA HIS A 154 -5.58 -16.31 -29.01
C HIS A 154 -5.21 -17.80 -29.10
N THR A 155 -5.34 -18.41 -30.28
CA THR A 155 -5.04 -19.84 -30.50
C THR A 155 -3.56 -20.19 -30.26
N LEU A 156 -2.63 -19.25 -30.40
CA LEU A 156 -1.19 -19.49 -30.21
C LEU A 156 -0.75 -19.57 -28.74
N ASN A 157 -1.51 -18.96 -27.83
CA ASN A 157 -1.21 -18.91 -26.40
C ASN A 157 -2.23 -19.70 -25.56
N HIS A 158 -3.07 -20.52 -26.19
CA HIS A 158 -4.05 -21.33 -25.48
C HIS A 158 -3.36 -22.40 -24.64
N ASP A 159 -3.58 -22.37 -23.33
CA ASP A 159 -3.10 -23.36 -22.37
C ASP A 159 -4.24 -23.71 -21.40
N PRO A 160 -4.89 -24.88 -21.59
CA PRO A 160 -6.02 -25.30 -20.75
C PRO A 160 -5.60 -25.57 -19.29
N LEU A 161 -4.30 -25.61 -19.00
CA LEU A 161 -3.75 -25.79 -17.67
C LEU A 161 -3.21 -24.48 -17.07
N ALA A 162 -3.36 -23.33 -17.73
CA ALA A 162 -2.77 -22.06 -17.29
C ALA A 162 -3.10 -21.70 -15.84
N MET A 163 -4.39 -21.71 -15.48
CA MET A 163 -4.83 -21.39 -14.12
C MET A 163 -4.30 -22.41 -13.09
N LYS A 164 -4.20 -23.69 -13.47
CA LYS A 164 -3.64 -24.73 -12.60
C LYS A 164 -2.14 -24.56 -12.37
N LYS A 165 -1.38 -24.27 -13.44
CA LYS A 165 0.06 -23.95 -13.36
C LYS A 165 0.30 -22.72 -12.49
N TYR A 166 -0.54 -21.68 -12.64
CA TYR A 166 -0.47 -20.50 -11.78
C TYR A 166 -0.76 -20.83 -10.31
N SER A 167 -1.77 -21.66 -10.03
CA SER A 167 -2.05 -22.13 -8.67
C SER A 167 -0.87 -22.87 -8.05
N GLU A 168 -0.20 -23.75 -8.80
CA GLU A 168 1.02 -24.45 -8.36
C GLU A 168 2.17 -23.46 -8.06
N GLN A 169 2.34 -22.43 -8.91
CA GLN A 169 3.29 -21.34 -8.65
C GLN A 169 2.97 -20.58 -7.36
N GLN A 170 1.70 -20.22 -7.12
CA GLN A 170 1.29 -19.55 -5.88
C GLN A 170 1.56 -20.40 -4.64
N VAL A 171 1.34 -21.72 -4.73
CA VAL A 171 1.66 -22.66 -3.63
C VAL A 171 3.16 -22.63 -3.31
N GLN A 172 4.01 -22.60 -4.33
CA GLN A 172 5.46 -22.51 -4.14
C GLN A 172 5.87 -21.15 -3.55
N GLN A 173 5.39 -20.04 -4.10
CA GLN A 173 5.68 -18.70 -3.59
C GLN A 173 5.28 -18.55 -2.11
N LEU A 174 4.10 -19.05 -1.73
CA LEU A 174 3.65 -19.04 -0.34
C LEU A 174 4.52 -19.96 0.55
N SER A 175 4.98 -21.09 0.02
CA SER A 175 5.92 -21.97 0.73
C SER A 175 7.25 -21.28 1.01
N ASP A 176 7.76 -20.47 0.07
CA ASP A 176 9.00 -19.70 0.25
C ASP A 176 8.85 -18.58 1.29
N LEU A 177 7.69 -17.90 1.31
CA LEU A 177 7.35 -16.91 2.34
C LEU A 177 7.28 -17.57 3.72
N ILE A 178 6.63 -18.74 3.83
CA ILE A 178 6.57 -19.52 5.08
C ILE A 178 7.97 -19.96 5.50
N ALA A 179 8.82 -20.43 4.58
CA ALA A 179 10.19 -20.80 4.87
C ALA A 179 11.01 -19.61 5.42
N SER A 180 10.75 -18.39 4.91
CA SER A 180 11.39 -17.17 5.40
C SER A 180 11.07 -16.85 6.85
N THR A 181 9.92 -17.29 7.39
CA THR A 181 9.57 -17.12 8.82
C THR A 181 10.51 -17.89 9.76
N LYS A 182 11.19 -18.93 9.26
CA LYS A 182 12.15 -19.74 10.03
C LYS A 182 13.50 -19.03 10.21
N ARG A 183 13.77 -17.97 9.45
CA ARG A 183 14.95 -17.11 9.62
C ARG A 183 14.84 -16.32 10.94
N ASN A 184 15.97 -15.82 11.44
CA ASN A 184 16.00 -14.93 12.60
C ASN A 184 15.56 -13.52 12.20
N LEU A 185 14.24 -13.30 12.15
CA LEU A 185 13.61 -12.02 11.83
C LEU A 185 13.27 -11.25 13.11
N ASP A 186 13.49 -9.94 13.07
CA ASP A 186 12.98 -9.04 14.12
C ASP A 186 11.44 -8.96 14.09
N LYS A 187 10.86 -8.35 15.13
CA LYS A 187 9.39 -8.31 15.26
C LYS A 187 8.70 -7.60 14.07
N PRO A 188 9.17 -6.42 13.60
CA PRO A 188 8.64 -5.76 12.40
C PRO A 188 8.75 -6.59 11.11
N GLN A 189 9.91 -7.18 10.83
CA GLN A 189 10.13 -8.01 9.65
C GLN A 189 9.23 -9.24 9.69
N ARG A 190 9.11 -9.89 10.85
CA ARG A 190 8.20 -11.02 11.04
C ARG A 190 6.75 -10.62 10.78
N GLN A 191 6.29 -9.48 11.28
CA GLN A 191 4.94 -8.97 11.00
C GLN A 191 4.72 -8.73 9.50
N LYS A 192 5.70 -8.15 8.81
CA LYS A 192 5.64 -7.90 7.36
C LYS A 192 5.45 -9.20 6.57
N ILE A 193 6.23 -10.23 6.91
CA ILE A 193 6.14 -11.50 6.22
C ILE A 193 4.82 -12.23 6.54
N MET A 194 4.35 -12.13 7.78
CA MET A 194 3.05 -12.69 8.18
C MET A 194 1.91 -12.03 7.41
N ASN A 195 1.94 -10.71 7.24
CA ASN A 195 0.95 -10.00 6.44
C ASN A 195 0.92 -10.49 4.99
N MET A 196 2.09 -10.70 4.37
CA MET A 196 2.18 -11.23 3.01
C MET A 196 1.61 -12.65 2.93
N ILE A 197 1.97 -13.52 3.88
CA ILE A 197 1.44 -14.90 3.98
C ILE A 197 -0.08 -14.89 4.08
N THR A 198 -0.66 -14.01 4.90
CA THR A 198 -2.11 -13.91 5.08
C THR A 198 -2.82 -13.53 3.78
N ILE A 199 -2.33 -12.50 3.08
CA ILE A 199 -2.93 -12.06 1.80
C ILE A 199 -2.72 -13.11 0.70
N ASP A 200 -1.57 -13.76 0.64
CA ASP A 200 -1.29 -14.81 -0.33
C ASP A 200 -2.12 -16.08 -0.11
N ALA A 201 -2.38 -16.44 1.15
CA ALA A 201 -3.24 -17.59 1.45
C ALA A 201 -4.64 -17.35 0.90
N HIS A 202 -5.21 -16.17 1.15
CA HIS A 202 -6.50 -15.78 0.57
C HIS A 202 -6.47 -15.72 -0.95
N SER A 203 -5.43 -15.12 -1.54
CA SER A 203 -5.26 -15.03 -2.99
C SER A 203 -5.22 -16.41 -3.65
N ARG A 204 -4.51 -17.36 -3.03
CA ARG A 204 -4.45 -18.77 -3.46
C ARG A 204 -5.80 -19.45 -3.34
N ASP A 205 -6.52 -19.26 -2.23
CA ASP A 205 -7.85 -19.84 -2.04
C ASP A 205 -8.86 -19.32 -3.06
N MET A 206 -8.74 -18.04 -3.47
CA MET A 206 -9.54 -17.49 -4.57
C MET A 206 -9.25 -18.18 -5.90
N VAL A 207 -7.97 -18.39 -6.24
CA VAL A 207 -7.57 -19.09 -7.48
C VAL A 207 -8.02 -20.56 -7.48
N ILE A 208 -7.84 -21.28 -6.36
CA ILE A 208 -8.39 -22.64 -6.19
C ILE A 208 -9.90 -22.62 -6.40
N GLY A 209 -10.58 -21.64 -5.81
CA GLY A 209 -12.00 -21.44 -6.00
C GLY A 209 -12.41 -21.18 -7.45
N LEU A 210 -11.60 -20.50 -8.27
CA LEU A 210 -11.87 -20.32 -9.69
C LEU A 210 -11.76 -21.65 -10.45
N ILE A 211 -10.73 -22.44 -10.14
CA ILE A 211 -10.50 -23.77 -10.73
C ILE A 211 -11.65 -24.72 -10.39
N ASP A 212 -12.02 -24.83 -9.11
CA ASP A 212 -13.06 -25.75 -8.63
C ASP A 212 -14.44 -25.46 -9.24
N ASN A 213 -14.69 -24.20 -9.63
CA ASN A 213 -15.94 -23.78 -10.28
C ASN A 213 -15.85 -23.79 -11.81
N ASN A 214 -14.72 -24.23 -12.38
CA ASN A 214 -14.46 -24.22 -13.82
C ASN A 214 -14.65 -22.83 -14.44
N GLU A 215 -14.22 -21.78 -13.74
CA GLU A 215 -14.28 -20.42 -14.25
C GLU A 215 -13.19 -20.21 -15.31
N VAL A 216 -13.59 -19.93 -16.54
CA VAL A 216 -12.68 -19.81 -17.70
C VAL A 216 -12.54 -18.40 -18.23
N ARG A 217 -13.23 -17.42 -17.64
CA ARG A 217 -13.20 -16.01 -18.07
C ARG A 217 -13.11 -15.06 -16.90
N LYS A 218 -12.33 -13.98 -17.07
CA LYS A 218 -12.22 -12.89 -16.08
C LYS A 218 -13.52 -12.14 -15.81
N GLY A 219 -14.53 -12.28 -16.69
CA GLY A 219 -15.86 -11.70 -16.47
C GLY A 219 -16.72 -12.46 -15.43
N CYS A 220 -16.26 -13.58 -14.89
CA CYS A 220 -17.01 -14.33 -13.89
C CYS A 220 -17.24 -13.51 -12.61
N PHE A 221 -18.42 -13.68 -12.00
CA PHE A 221 -18.78 -12.92 -10.80
C PHE A 221 -17.79 -13.15 -9.66
N LYS A 222 -17.28 -14.38 -9.52
CA LYS A 222 -16.33 -14.76 -8.45
C LYS A 222 -15.02 -13.97 -8.51
N TRP A 223 -14.53 -13.66 -9.72
CA TRP A 223 -13.37 -12.78 -9.90
C TRP A 223 -13.77 -11.30 -9.76
N MET A 224 -14.86 -10.91 -10.41
CA MET A 224 -15.33 -9.51 -10.42
C MET A 224 -15.68 -9.00 -9.02
N SER A 225 -16.13 -9.86 -8.10
CA SER A 225 -16.47 -9.51 -6.72
C SER A 225 -15.26 -9.25 -5.83
N GLN A 226 -14.04 -9.58 -6.28
CA GLN A 226 -12.81 -9.32 -5.51
C GLN A 226 -12.37 -7.86 -5.64
N LEU A 227 -11.66 -7.36 -4.62
CA LEU A 227 -10.91 -6.11 -4.72
C LEU A 227 -9.65 -6.36 -5.57
N ARG A 228 -9.70 -5.87 -6.80
CA ARG A 228 -8.62 -6.03 -7.77
C ARG A 228 -7.85 -4.74 -7.91
N THR A 229 -6.56 -4.79 -7.66
CA THR A 229 -5.68 -3.61 -7.74
C THR A 229 -4.91 -3.68 -9.04
N TYR A 230 -4.83 -2.56 -9.75
CA TYR A 230 -4.11 -2.42 -11.00
C TYR A 230 -3.22 -1.20 -10.94
N TRP A 231 -2.18 -1.17 -11.76
CA TRP A 231 -1.52 0.08 -12.09
C TRP A 231 -2.08 0.60 -13.41
N ASP A 232 -2.67 1.78 -13.38
CA ASP A 232 -3.22 2.44 -14.56
C ASP A 232 -2.13 3.32 -15.19
N THR A 233 -1.69 2.96 -16.40
CA THR A 233 -0.61 3.66 -17.11
C THR A 233 -1.03 5.02 -17.64
N ASP A 234 -2.33 5.29 -17.81
CA ASP A 234 -2.81 6.57 -18.36
C ASP A 234 -2.72 7.69 -17.31
N ILE A 235 -2.85 7.32 -16.02
CA ILE A 235 -2.74 8.25 -14.89
C ILE A 235 -1.47 8.03 -14.05
N ASP A 236 -0.66 7.02 -14.39
CA ASP A 236 0.52 6.56 -13.65
C ASP A 236 0.22 6.30 -12.16
N ASP A 237 -0.89 5.64 -11.86
CA ASP A 237 -1.34 5.46 -10.48
C ASP A 237 -2.03 4.12 -10.21
N ALA A 238 -2.03 3.67 -8.97
CA ALA A 238 -2.74 2.46 -8.60
C ALA A 238 -4.25 2.73 -8.52
N VAL A 239 -5.04 1.85 -9.12
CA VAL A 239 -6.51 1.88 -9.09
C VAL A 239 -7.03 0.57 -8.53
N ILE A 240 -8.09 0.65 -7.74
CA ILE A 240 -8.83 -0.52 -7.26
C ILE A 240 -10.13 -0.62 -8.05
N ARG A 241 -10.49 -1.83 -8.45
CA ARG A 241 -11.77 -2.17 -9.09
C ARG A 241 -12.46 -3.28 -8.31
N ILE A 242 -13.78 -3.17 -8.18
CA ILE A 242 -14.66 -4.20 -7.62
C ILE A 242 -15.99 -4.09 -8.32
N CYS A 243 -16.46 -5.21 -8.89
CA CYS A 243 -17.62 -5.23 -9.77
C CYS A 243 -17.53 -4.13 -10.85
N ASP A 244 -18.45 -3.17 -10.81
CA ASP A 244 -18.58 -2.00 -11.67
C ASP A 244 -17.95 -0.73 -11.09
N ALA A 245 -17.49 -0.76 -9.85
CA ALA A 245 -16.84 0.37 -9.19
C ALA A 245 -15.34 0.41 -9.47
N SER A 246 -14.81 1.62 -9.69
CA SER A 246 -13.38 1.88 -9.78
C SER A 246 -13.03 3.15 -9.01
N PHE A 247 -11.93 3.11 -8.26
CA PHE A 247 -11.45 4.25 -7.50
C PHE A 247 -9.91 4.23 -7.40
N PRO A 248 -9.25 5.41 -7.34
CA PRO A 248 -7.83 5.50 -7.09
C PRO A 248 -7.46 4.89 -5.72
N TYR A 249 -6.27 4.30 -5.63
CA TYR A 249 -5.71 3.89 -4.35
C TYR A 249 -5.45 5.14 -3.49
N GLY A 250 -5.96 5.17 -2.26
CA GLY A 250 -5.99 6.41 -1.47
C GLY A 250 -4.66 6.87 -0.87
N TYR A 251 -3.64 6.00 -0.86
CA TYR A 251 -2.31 6.25 -0.27
C TYR A 251 -2.34 6.87 1.13
N GLU A 252 -3.31 6.50 1.97
CA GLU A 252 -3.23 6.77 3.41
C GLU A 252 -2.22 5.81 4.03
N TYR A 253 -1.26 6.32 4.80
CA TYR A 253 -0.29 5.43 5.45
C TYR A 253 -0.93 4.66 6.61
N LEU A 254 -0.84 3.34 6.56
CA LEU A 254 -1.44 2.42 7.54
C LEU A 254 -0.41 1.68 8.40
N GLY A 255 0.88 1.84 8.10
CA GLY A 255 1.96 1.16 8.80
C GLY A 255 1.96 -0.37 8.63
N ASN A 256 2.74 -1.04 9.46
CA ASN A 256 2.91 -2.49 9.47
C ASN A 256 2.01 -3.15 10.52
N GLY A 257 0.71 -2.93 10.39
CA GLY A 257 -0.31 -3.57 11.22
C GLY A 257 -0.68 -4.96 10.71
N GLY A 258 -1.25 -5.81 11.57
CA GLY A 258 -1.74 -7.13 11.16
C GLY A 258 -2.81 -7.03 10.09
N ARG A 259 -2.79 -7.96 9.14
CA ARG A 259 -3.85 -8.14 8.13
C ARG A 259 -4.76 -9.28 8.53
N LEU A 260 -6.04 -9.13 8.19
CA LEU A 260 -7.07 -10.15 8.32
C LEU A 260 -7.63 -10.39 6.93
N VAL A 261 -8.09 -11.62 6.70
CA VAL A 261 -8.78 -12.10 5.51
C VAL A 261 -10.13 -12.64 5.90
#